data_AF-A0A9D2A1N9-F1
#
_entry.id   AF-A0A9D2A1N9-F1
#
_cell.length_a   1.000
_cell.length_b   1.000
_cell.length_c   1.000
_cell.angle_alpha   90.00
_cell.angle_beta   90.00
_cell.angle_gamma   90.00
#
_symmetry.space_group_name_H-M   'P 1'
#
loop_
_entity.id
_entity.type
_entity.pdbx_description
1 polymer ?
#
loop_
_entity_poly.entity_id
_entity_poly.type
_entity_poly.pdbx_seq_one_letter_code
_entity_poly.pdbx_strand_id
1 'polypeptide(L)'
;METEERQKMPKMLTCSLGDAAAEEEFCRTHLHLYHRLCRLADNLAGYYLCGDAHMLIPLNASREGVPRFVAVTFDERAERDYERRVERLLQKKRFVWELPKPSFPVTLETEFADGGRETFVFAFAAYSDETIELFCRNICDRARIRFRRRFVKDAGRGTFSSENP
;
A
#
# COMPACT_ATOMS: atom_id res chain seq x y z
N MET A 1 -4.07 35.47 31.78
CA MET A 1 -3.82 34.02 31.78
C MET A 1 -4.45 33.49 30.50
N GLU A 2 -3.70 33.55 29.41
CA GLU A 2 -4.12 32.97 28.12
C GLU A 2 -3.24 31.75 27.91
N THR A 3 -3.83 30.56 28.12
CA THR A 3 -3.22 29.30 27.77
C THR A 3 -3.19 29.20 26.25
N GLU A 4 -2.06 29.56 25.65
CA GLU A 4 -1.77 29.23 24.25
C GLU A 4 -1.70 27.70 24.10
N GLU A 5 -2.84 27.09 23.77
CA GLU A 5 -2.87 25.77 23.14
C GLU A 5 -2.18 25.90 21.78
N ARG A 6 -0.85 25.77 21.76
CA ARG A 6 -0.11 25.47 20.54
C ARG A 6 -0.65 24.14 20.01
N GLN A 7 -1.57 24.22 19.06
CA GLN A 7 -1.94 23.14 18.15
C GLN A 7 -0.66 22.71 17.43
N LYS A 8 0.09 21.79 18.05
CA LYS A 8 1.18 21.08 17.37
C LYS A 8 0.52 20.30 16.25
N MET A 9 0.70 20.77 15.02
CA MET A 9 0.29 20.03 13.84
C MET A 9 0.84 18.60 13.94
N PRO A 10 0.05 17.59 13.54
CA PRO A 10 0.49 16.20 13.58
C PRO A 10 1.79 16.06 12.79
N LYS A 11 2.82 15.52 13.43
CA LYS A 11 4.11 15.28 12.76
C LYS A 11 3.95 14.05 11.88
N MET A 12 4.00 14.26 10.57
CA MET A 12 3.99 13.17 9.59
C MET A 12 5.37 12.55 9.51
N LEU A 13 5.44 11.21 9.59
CA LEU A 13 6.65 10.43 9.39
C LEU A 13 6.49 9.60 8.12
N THR A 14 7.51 9.62 7.26
CA THR A 14 7.60 8.77 6.07
C THR A 14 8.71 7.75 6.25
N CYS A 15 8.37 6.47 6.06
CA CYS A 15 9.29 5.35 6.14
C CYS A 15 9.40 4.68 4.76
N SER A 16 10.61 4.31 4.36
CA SER A 16 10.84 3.54 3.14
C SER A 16 10.49 2.07 3.36
N LEU A 17 9.83 1.47 2.38
CA LEU A 17 9.48 0.05 2.27
C LEU A 17 10.03 -0.55 0.96
N GLY A 18 10.96 0.14 0.30
CA GLY A 18 11.57 -0.31 -0.96
C GLY A 18 12.93 -0.98 -0.79
N ASP A 19 13.47 -0.96 0.42
CA ASP A 19 14.81 -1.46 0.77
C ASP A 19 14.70 -2.39 1.99
N ALA A 20 15.41 -3.53 1.96
CA ALA A 20 15.30 -4.55 2.98
C ALA A 20 15.77 -4.07 4.36
N ALA A 21 16.81 -3.23 4.44
CA ALA A 21 17.29 -2.68 5.71
C ALA A 21 16.30 -1.64 6.26
N ALA A 22 15.69 -0.83 5.39
CA ALA A 22 14.65 0.11 5.78
C ALA A 22 13.37 -0.61 6.25
N GLU A 23 12.98 -1.69 5.58
CA GLU A 23 11.85 -2.54 6.00
C GLU A 23 12.11 -3.22 7.34
N GLU A 24 13.33 -3.73 7.57
CA GLU A 24 13.72 -4.33 8.85
C GLU A 24 13.64 -3.29 9.98
N GLU A 25 14.16 -2.08 9.75
CA GLU A 25 14.07 -0.99 10.72
C GLU A 25 12.62 -0.59 10.99
N PHE A 26 11.79 -0.52 9.94
CA PHE A 26 10.38 -0.21 10.07
C PHE A 26 9.62 -1.29 10.84
N CYS A 27 9.87 -2.57 10.57
CA CYS A 27 9.31 -3.69 11.31
C CYS A 27 9.70 -3.64 12.80
N ARG A 28 10.96 -3.29 13.09
CA ARG A 28 11.47 -3.16 14.46
C ARG A 28 10.82 -2.01 15.24
N THR A 29 10.55 -0.89 14.58
CA THR A 29 10.06 0.34 15.22
C THR A 29 8.54 0.46 15.23
N HIS A 30 7.88 -0.10 14.24
CA HIS A 30 6.44 0.06 13.95
C HIS A 30 5.77 -1.31 13.70
N LEU A 31 6.04 -2.28 14.58
CA LEU A 31 5.76 -3.71 14.38
C LEU A 31 4.31 -4.01 14.01
N HIS A 32 3.34 -3.47 14.75
CA HIS A 32 1.94 -3.84 14.53
C HIS A 32 1.37 -3.12 13.31
N LEU A 33 1.83 -1.89 13.03
CA LEU A 33 1.51 -1.22 11.78
C LEU A 33 2.10 -1.97 10.57
N TYR A 34 3.36 -2.40 10.65
CA TYR A 34 4.02 -3.18 9.62
C TYR A 34 3.23 -4.44 9.25
N HIS A 35 2.84 -5.26 10.23
CA HIS A 35 2.05 -6.46 9.95
C HIS A 35 0.68 -6.18 9.31
N ARG A 36 0.06 -5.03 9.61
CA ARG A 36 -1.18 -4.60 8.94
C ARG A 36 -0.93 -4.23 7.48
N LEU A 37 0.19 -3.57 7.19
CA LEU A 37 0.60 -3.25 5.82
C LEU A 37 0.95 -4.51 5.03
N CYS A 38 1.61 -5.50 5.62
CA CYS A 38 1.87 -6.80 4.98
C CYS A 38 0.56 -7.48 4.57
N ARG A 39 -0.43 -7.54 5.47
CA ARG A 39 -1.75 -8.11 5.14
C ARG A 39 -2.44 -7.35 4.01
N LEU A 40 -2.32 -6.02 3.99
CA LEU A 40 -2.87 -5.19 2.91
C LEU A 40 -2.15 -5.48 1.58
N ALA A 41 -0.84 -5.70 1.60
CA ALA A 41 -0.04 -6.07 0.43
C ALA A 41 -0.39 -7.49 -0.07
N ASP A 42 -0.61 -8.44 0.84
CA ASP A 42 -1.06 -9.80 0.50
C ASP A 42 -2.45 -9.78 -0.16
N ASN A 43 -3.38 -8.98 0.37
CA ASN A 43 -4.69 -8.77 -0.24
C ASN A 43 -4.56 -8.17 -1.64
N LEU A 44 -3.75 -7.11 -1.79
CA LEU A 44 -3.48 -6.50 -3.10
C LEU A 44 -2.91 -7.53 -4.09
N ALA A 45 -1.95 -8.34 -3.68
CA ALA A 45 -1.40 -9.42 -4.50
C ALA A 45 -2.49 -10.44 -4.87
N GLY A 46 -3.35 -10.82 -3.93
CA GLY A 46 -4.51 -11.68 -4.17
C GLY A 46 -5.44 -11.10 -5.23
N TYR A 47 -5.90 -9.86 -5.06
CA TYR A 47 -6.77 -9.18 -6.04
C TYR A 47 -6.11 -9.03 -7.40
N TYR A 48 -4.81 -8.70 -7.42
CA TYR A 48 -4.07 -8.55 -8.66
C TYR A 48 -3.91 -9.88 -9.40
N LEU A 49 -3.55 -10.96 -8.71
CA LEU A 49 -3.27 -12.26 -9.31
C LEU A 49 -4.54 -13.10 -9.60
N CYS A 50 -5.56 -13.02 -8.76
CA CYS A 50 -6.81 -13.77 -8.92
C CYS A 50 -7.76 -13.15 -9.96
N GLY A 51 -7.47 -11.93 -10.44
CA GLY A 51 -8.05 -11.41 -11.67
C GLY A 51 -9.58 -11.40 -11.70
N ASP A 52 -10.23 -10.94 -10.62
CA ASP A 52 -11.66 -10.66 -10.70
C ASP A 52 -11.85 -9.36 -11.48
N ALA A 53 -12.36 -9.50 -12.71
CA ALA A 53 -12.65 -8.47 -13.72
C ALA A 53 -11.47 -7.91 -14.56
N HIS A 54 -11.13 -8.63 -15.63
CA HIS A 54 -10.63 -8.04 -16.90
C HIS A 54 -9.24 -7.37 -16.93
N MET A 55 -8.34 -7.68 -16.00
CA MET A 55 -6.92 -7.41 -16.26
C MET A 55 -6.37 -8.49 -17.19
N LEU A 56 -5.88 -8.07 -18.37
CA LEU A 56 -5.11 -8.91 -19.28
C LEU A 56 -3.74 -9.15 -18.67
N ILE A 57 -3.70 -9.87 -17.56
CA ILE A 57 -2.47 -10.37 -16.98
C ILE A 57 -2.16 -11.65 -17.77
N PRO A 58 -0.97 -11.77 -18.39
CA PRO A 58 -0.57 -13.03 -19.01
C PRO A 58 -0.75 -14.17 -18.02
N LEU A 59 -1.24 -15.33 -18.48
CA LEU A 59 -1.39 -16.54 -17.65
C LEU A 59 -0.10 -16.94 -16.89
N ASN A 60 1.05 -16.37 -17.28
CA ASN A 60 2.38 -16.57 -16.71
C ASN A 60 2.94 -15.35 -15.96
N ALA A 61 2.13 -14.35 -15.59
CA ALA A 61 2.65 -13.18 -14.89
C ALA A 61 3.25 -13.56 -13.54
N SER A 62 4.54 -13.24 -13.37
CA SER A 62 5.24 -13.46 -12.12
C SER A 62 4.75 -12.49 -11.04
N ARG A 63 4.93 -12.87 -9.77
CA ARG A 63 4.70 -11.99 -8.61
C ARG A 63 5.46 -10.66 -8.69
N GLU A 64 6.49 -10.57 -9.53
CA GLU A 64 7.28 -9.36 -9.76
C GLU A 64 6.48 -8.25 -10.46
N GLY A 65 5.37 -8.59 -11.12
CA GLY A 65 4.48 -7.62 -11.76
C GLY A 65 3.43 -6.99 -10.84
N VAL A 66 3.30 -7.45 -9.59
CA VAL A 66 2.32 -6.94 -8.62
C VAL A 66 2.75 -5.55 -8.14
N PRO A 67 1.84 -4.56 -8.04
CA PRO A 67 2.17 -3.26 -7.47
C PRO A 67 2.66 -3.40 -6.02
N ARG A 68 3.75 -2.72 -5.68
CA ARG A 68 4.44 -2.84 -4.39
C ARG A 68 4.34 -1.54 -3.59
N PHE A 69 4.09 -1.63 -2.29
CA PHE A 69 4.27 -0.47 -1.41
C PHE A 69 5.76 -0.21 -1.21
N VAL A 70 6.22 1.00 -1.51
CA VAL A 70 7.63 1.40 -1.44
C VAL A 70 7.89 2.49 -0.40
N ALA A 71 6.84 3.15 0.07
CA ALA A 71 6.91 4.02 1.24
C ALA A 71 5.56 4.10 1.93
N VAL A 72 5.57 4.41 3.22
CA VAL A 72 4.38 4.69 4.01
C VAL A 72 4.56 5.99 4.78
N THR A 73 3.52 6.81 4.80
CA THR A 73 3.48 8.08 5.55
C THR A 73 2.29 8.09 6.50
N PHE A 74 2.52 8.44 7.77
CA PHE A 74 1.51 8.42 8.83
C PHE A 74 1.80 9.46 9.92
N ASP A 75 0.82 9.71 10.77
CA ASP A 75 0.98 10.56 11.97
C ASP A 75 1.78 9.80 13.03
N GLU A 76 2.98 10.29 13.34
CA GLU A 76 3.90 9.67 14.30
C GLU A 76 3.32 9.57 15.72
N ARG A 77 2.51 10.56 16.13
CA ARG A 77 1.90 10.54 17.47
C ARG A 77 0.79 9.51 17.52
N ALA A 78 -0.08 9.51 16.52
CA ALA A 78 -1.20 8.57 16.45
C ALA A 78 -0.70 7.11 16.35
N GLU A 79 0.38 6.89 15.61
CA GLU A 79 1.02 5.58 15.50
C GLU A 79 1.62 5.12 16.83
N ARG A 80 2.39 5.96 17.52
CA ARG A 80 2.94 5.60 18.84
C ARG A 80 1.85 5.29 19.86
N ASP A 81 0.74 6.04 19.82
CA ASP A 81 -0.40 5.79 20.70
C ASP A 81 -1.10 4.46 20.37
N TYR A 82 -1.13 4.08 19.09
CA TYR A 82 -1.61 2.79 18.62
C TYR A 82 -0.70 1.64 19.07
N GLU A 83 0.61 1.70 18.84
CA GLU A 83 1.56 0.66 19.27
C GLU A 83 1.48 0.43 20.78
N ARG A 84 1.53 1.50 21.59
CA ARG A 84 1.35 1.41 23.05
C ARG A 84 0.02 0.82 23.47
N ARG A 85 -1.05 1.05 22.69
CA ARG A 85 -2.37 0.48 22.98
C ARG A 85 -2.36 -1.03 22.72
N VAL A 86 -1.75 -1.46 21.63
CA VAL A 86 -1.60 -2.88 21.28
C VAL A 86 -0.75 -3.60 22.32
N GLU A 87 0.41 -3.07 22.69
CA GLU A 87 1.30 -3.66 23.70
C GLU A 87 0.59 -3.82 25.05
N ARG A 88 -0.16 -2.80 25.49
CA ARG A 88 -0.96 -2.87 26.72
C ARG A 88 -2.06 -3.93 26.67
N LEU A 89 -2.59 -4.24 25.50
CA LEU A 89 -3.57 -5.32 25.33
C LEU A 89 -2.89 -6.68 25.39
N LEU A 90 -1.75 -6.84 24.72
CA LEU A 90 -0.98 -8.09 24.71
C LEU A 90 -0.41 -8.46 26.09
N GLN A 91 -0.08 -7.47 26.92
CA GLN A 91 0.38 -7.69 28.29
C GLN A 91 -0.72 -8.18 29.25
N LYS A 92 -2.00 -7.96 28.92
CA LYS A 92 -3.11 -8.49 29.73
C LYS A 92 -3.23 -9.98 29.41
N LYS A 93 -3.16 -10.85 30.44
CA LYS A 93 -3.24 -12.33 30.35
C LYS A 93 -4.54 -12.90 29.74
N ARG A 94 -5.38 -12.10 29.08
CA ARG A 94 -6.58 -12.54 28.36
C ARG A 94 -6.24 -12.65 26.88
N PHE A 95 -6.65 -13.77 26.28
CA PHE A 95 -6.53 -13.98 24.84
C PHE A 95 -7.26 -12.85 24.09
N VAL A 96 -6.52 -12.16 23.21
CA VAL A 96 -7.07 -11.11 22.34
C VAL A 96 -7.36 -11.75 20.98
N TRP A 97 -8.65 -11.92 20.66
CA TRP A 97 -9.08 -12.51 19.38
C TRP A 97 -8.71 -11.63 18.18
N GLU A 98 -8.74 -10.30 18.35
CA GLU A 98 -8.40 -9.36 17.29
C GLU A 98 -7.64 -8.16 17.87
N LEU A 99 -6.50 -7.81 17.26
CA LEU A 99 -5.79 -6.57 17.58
C LEU A 99 -6.65 -5.37 17.18
N PRO A 100 -6.56 -4.23 17.91
CA PRO A 100 -7.26 -3.03 17.50
C PRO A 100 -6.81 -2.58 16.10
N LYS A 101 -7.70 -1.88 15.40
CA LYS A 101 -7.39 -1.22 14.13
C LYS A 101 -6.75 0.15 14.40
N PRO A 102 -5.77 0.59 13.59
CA PRO A 102 -5.29 1.96 13.65
C PRO A 102 -6.45 2.94 13.41
N SER A 103 -6.56 3.98 14.24
CA SER A 103 -7.60 5.01 14.10
C SER A 103 -7.20 6.15 13.16
N PHE A 104 -6.02 6.06 12.54
CA PHE A 104 -5.46 7.07 11.65
C PHE A 104 -5.29 6.50 10.24
N PRO A 105 -5.37 7.36 9.21
CA PRO A 105 -5.07 6.95 7.85
C PRO A 105 -3.56 6.85 7.62
N VAL A 106 -3.18 6.02 6.67
CA VAL A 106 -1.82 5.96 6.11
C VAL A 106 -1.84 6.35 4.66
N THR A 107 -0.78 7.01 4.19
CA THR A 107 -0.54 7.26 2.77
C THR A 107 0.54 6.29 2.29
N LEU A 108 0.22 5.48 1.29
CA LEU A 108 1.09 4.47 0.73
C LEU A 108 1.57 4.94 -0.64
N GLU A 109 2.88 5.02 -0.82
CA GLU A 109 3.48 5.14 -2.15
C GLU A 109 3.59 3.74 -2.75
N THR A 110 2.98 3.55 -3.91
CA THR A 110 2.93 2.27 -4.62
C THR A 110 3.72 2.38 -5.91
N GLU A 111 4.68 1.50 -6.10
CA GLU A 111 5.45 1.32 -7.34
C GLU A 111 4.80 0.24 -8.22
N PHE A 112 4.65 0.55 -9.49
CA PHE A 112 4.09 -0.34 -10.51
C PHE A 112 5.20 -0.99 -11.33
N ALA A 113 4.88 -2.06 -12.07
CA ALA A 113 5.82 -2.80 -12.90
C ALA A 113 6.51 -1.96 -14.01
N ASP A 114 5.97 -0.79 -14.34
CA ASP A 114 6.58 0.16 -15.28
C ASP A 114 7.60 1.11 -14.61
N GLY A 115 7.87 0.95 -13.31
CA GLY A 115 8.70 1.82 -12.48
C GLY A 115 8.01 3.12 -12.08
N GLY A 116 6.77 3.35 -12.50
CA GLY A 116 6.01 4.52 -12.09
C GLY A 116 5.49 4.38 -10.66
N ARG A 117 5.25 5.51 -10.01
CA ARG A 117 4.77 5.57 -8.62
C ARG A 117 3.52 6.41 -8.49
N GLU A 118 2.61 5.99 -7.61
CA GLU A 118 1.42 6.76 -7.23
C GLU A 118 1.13 6.59 -5.74
N THR A 119 0.47 7.58 -5.14
CA THR A 119 0.11 7.57 -3.73
C THR A 119 -1.36 7.22 -3.53
N PHE A 120 -1.62 6.36 -2.55
CA PHE A 120 -2.96 5.93 -2.17
C PHE A 120 -3.15 6.10 -0.66
N VAL A 121 -4.31 6.61 -0.25
CA VAL A 121 -4.64 6.76 1.17
C VAL A 121 -5.50 5.59 1.61
N PHE A 122 -5.15 4.98 2.73
CA PHE A 122 -5.92 3.91 3.34
C PHE A 122 -6.28 4.27 4.79
N ALA A 123 -7.58 4.24 5.09
CA ALA A 123 -8.11 4.55 6.41
C ALA A 123 -8.45 3.26 7.17
N PHE A 124 -7.57 2.84 8.06
CA PHE A 124 -7.78 1.65 8.90
C PHE A 124 -8.98 1.74 9.83
N ALA A 125 -9.45 2.95 10.17
CA ALA A 125 -10.65 3.14 10.97
C ALA A 125 -11.90 2.55 10.28
N ALA A 126 -11.93 2.57 8.94
CA ALA A 126 -13.02 2.04 8.13
C ALA A 126 -12.79 0.58 7.68
N TYR A 127 -11.76 -0.09 8.20
CA TYR A 127 -11.31 -1.41 7.72
C TYR A 127 -12.44 -2.47 7.77
N SER A 128 -13.00 -2.76 6.61
CA SER A 128 -13.90 -3.88 6.28
C SER A 128 -13.42 -4.55 4.99
N ASP A 129 -13.91 -5.75 4.71
CA ASP A 129 -13.59 -6.46 3.47
C ASP A 129 -13.90 -5.61 2.22
N GLU A 130 -15.03 -4.88 2.24
CA GLU A 130 -15.43 -3.94 1.19
C GLU A 130 -14.42 -2.79 0.98
N THR A 131 -13.90 -2.21 2.06
CA THR A 131 -12.91 -1.13 1.96
C THR A 131 -11.54 -1.61 1.46
N ILE A 132 -11.15 -2.84 1.84
CA ILE A 132 -9.92 -3.47 1.35
C ILE A 132 -10.09 -3.75 -0.14
N GLU A 133 -11.21 -4.35 -0.52
CA GLU A 133 -11.54 -4.63 -1.90
C GLU A 133 -11.50 -3.37 -2.76
N LEU A 134 -12.17 -2.30 -2.33
CA LEU A 134 -12.19 -1.03 -3.06
C LEU A 134 -10.78 -0.44 -3.19
N PHE A 135 -10.00 -0.46 -2.11
CA PHE A 135 -8.62 0.04 -2.13
C PHE A 135 -7.74 -0.76 -3.11
N CYS A 136 -7.79 -2.10 -3.05
CA CYS A 136 -7.03 -2.97 -3.92
C CYS A 136 -7.47 -2.83 -5.39
N ARG A 137 -8.78 -2.79 -5.66
CA ARG A 137 -9.34 -2.54 -7.00
C ARG A 137 -8.84 -1.24 -7.60
N ASN A 138 -8.81 -0.15 -6.82
CA ASN A 138 -8.29 1.13 -7.29
C ASN A 138 -6.83 1.01 -7.74
N ILE A 139 -5.96 0.35 -6.97
CA ILE A 139 -4.55 0.15 -7.35
C ILE A 139 -4.45 -0.73 -8.61
N CYS A 140 -5.21 -1.82 -8.68
CA CYS A 140 -5.26 -2.71 -9.83
C CYS A 140 -5.70 -1.98 -11.12
N ASP A 141 -6.71 -1.11 -11.04
CA ASP A 141 -7.16 -0.31 -12.18
C ASP A 141 -6.08 0.65 -12.67
N ARG A 142 -5.30 1.24 -11.75
CA ARG A 142 -4.14 2.07 -12.12
C ARG A 142 -3.05 1.26 -12.80
N ALA A 143 -2.75 0.07 -12.28
CA ALA A 143 -1.82 -0.86 -12.91
C ALA A 143 -2.27 -1.24 -14.34
N ARG A 144 -3.57 -1.48 -14.53
CA ARG A 144 -4.18 -1.78 -15.84
C ARG A 144 -4.04 -0.62 -16.82
N ILE A 145 -4.32 0.62 -16.40
CA ILE A 145 -4.17 1.82 -17.24
C ILE A 145 -2.72 1.97 -17.68
N ARG A 146 -1.76 1.77 -16.77
CA ARG A 146 -0.32 1.83 -17.04
C ARG A 146 0.12 0.77 -18.04
N PHE A 147 -0.30 -0.48 -17.82
CA PHE A 147 -0.02 -1.58 -18.73
C PHE A 147 -0.53 -1.28 -20.15
N ARG A 148 -1.79 -0.84 -20.31
CA ARG A 148 -2.36 -0.49 -21.62
C ARG A 148 -1.56 0.61 -22.33
N ARG A 149 -1.12 1.64 -21.60
CA ARG A 149 -0.34 2.75 -22.17
C ARG A 149 1.03 2.32 -22.70
N ARG A 150 1.61 1.22 -22.19
CA ARG A 150 2.86 0.65 -22.70
C ARG A 150 2.71 0.20 -24.15
N PHE A 151 1.66 -0.56 -24.46
CA PHE A 151 1.41 -1.06 -25.83
C PHE A 151 0.96 0.02 -26.81
N VAL A 152 0.31 1.09 -26.34
CA VAL A 152 -0.02 2.24 -27.20
C VAL A 152 1.24 3.00 -27.65
N LYS A 153 2.30 3.04 -26.83
CA LYS A 153 3.58 3.65 -27.22
C LYS A 153 4.38 2.77 -28.20
N ASP A 154 4.29 1.46 -28.06
CA ASP A 154 4.99 0.52 -28.96
C ASP A 154 4.30 0.39 -30.33
N ALA A 155 2.97 0.53 -30.40
CA ALA A 155 2.23 0.56 -31.67
C ALA A 155 2.53 1.81 -32.53
N GLY A 156 3.07 2.88 -31.94
CA GLY A 156 3.53 4.08 -32.66
C GLY A 156 4.95 3.98 -33.23
N ARG A 157 5.68 2.90 -32.94
CA ARG A 157 7.01 2.58 -33.51
C ARG A 157 6.96 1.41 -34.49
N GLY A 158 5.79 1.07 -35.00
CA GLY A 158 5.68 0.23 -36.18
C GLY A 158 6.14 1.03 -37.40
N THR A 159 7.43 0.97 -37.73
CA THR A 159 7.89 1.22 -39.09
C THR A 159 7.11 0.29 -40.02
N PHE A 160 6.15 0.86 -40.75
CA PHE A 160 5.58 0.25 -41.95
C PHE A 160 6.73 0.15 -42.96
N SER A 161 7.50 -0.94 -42.92
CA SER A 161 8.30 -1.33 -44.09
C SER A 161 7.32 -1.86 -45.12
N SER A 162 6.84 -0.95 -45.97
CA SER A 162 6.26 -1.33 -47.25
C SER A 162 7.39 -1.81 -48.15
N GLU A 163 7.70 -3.09 -48.09
CA GLU A 163 8.44 -3.74 -49.17
C GLU A 163 7.57 -4.88 -49.70
N ASN A 164 6.78 -4.52 -50.71
CA ASN A 164 6.48 -5.36 -51.86
C ASN A 164 7.27 -4.74 -53.02
N PRO A 165 7.88 -5.53 -53.91
CA PRO A 165 7.14 -6.47 -54.75
C PRO A 165 7.63 -7.93 -54.72
#